data_AF-A0A8T0VZE1-F1
#
_entry.id   AF-A0A8T0VZE1-F1
#
_cell.length_a   1.000
_cell.length_b   1.000
_cell.length_c   1.000
_cell.angle_alpha   90.00
_cell.angle_beta   90.00
_cell.angle_gamma   90.00
#
_symmetry.space_group_name_H-M   'P 1'
#
loop_
_entity.id
_entity.type
_entity.pdbx_description
1 polymer ?
#
loop_
_entity_poly.entity_id
_entity_poly.type
_entity_poly.pdbx_seq_one_letter_code
_entity_poly.pdbx_strand_id
1 'polypeptide(L)'
;MSLVGDDMVDKLELLRKITNNFSEAQKVGSGGYGDVYRATYNGEEIAVKKFHLDVGRLDDKAFDNEVLNLREIQHQNIVRLIGYCYVSHHMYVNYDGGIVRAEHIERLLCFEYMEGGSLEKHISDESCDLDWRTSFKIIRGICEGLNHLHTTKGKPIYHLDLKPANILLDKNKTAKIGDLGLSILAASTKTHRTGAARGTEGYMPPEYINDGVVSNKFDVFSLGVIIIKMLAGNTGYVRCHEMPPERFIEFVTEKWKEKLQGTKVYLSQESDILQLKTCVDIALRCVKDERNERPDVKGIVNELEKLEPQIDKISTNPAYYRSGVSQDIRQKEHLFHLYMTQRGIGATDGNEKFVVNCGFGSIVVDDFTIRDGPAPNANLVGRARGMHVCDGMGDDHWLFCHSIVFTDTRFKGSSLKMLGDFAYENDAEWAIVGGTGEFAYANGAVTAKVIQTHTPATGRIWDLRIRVFCLCIPENTKMGPWWDREAGAAFDIPEAEPPRCLQTVTVGYGDVINCIEFSYTNKAGEKKTAGPWGSHGALTRTIMLAPSEIIKQVLGTASTVGEDTVVTSLTLVSNLTTYGPFGTTNGTPFCSQPPESNKSIAGFYARAGEAINALGVYYTSEN
;
A
#
# COMPACT_ATOMS: atom_id res chain seq x y z
N MET A 1 12.27 -0.68 40.88
CA MET A 1 12.20 0.56 41.68
C MET A 1 10.78 0.66 42.22
N SER A 2 10.55 0.31 43.47
CA SER A 2 9.20 0.25 44.01
C SER A 2 9.15 0.90 45.39
N LEU A 3 8.13 1.73 45.60
CA LEU A 3 7.70 2.23 46.92
C LEU A 3 7.09 1.06 47.74
N VAL A 4 7.87 0.00 47.95
CA VAL A 4 7.45 -1.25 48.60
C VAL A 4 8.25 -1.45 49.88
N GLY A 5 7.59 -1.15 50.98
CA GLY A 5 7.91 -1.50 52.36
C GLY A 5 6.59 -1.59 53.13
N ASP A 6 6.56 -2.38 54.21
CA ASP A 6 5.33 -2.83 54.88
C ASP A 6 4.61 -1.77 55.74
N ASP A 7 5.19 -0.59 55.95
CA ASP A 7 4.52 0.49 56.70
C ASP A 7 3.81 1.48 55.77
N MET A 8 2.48 1.51 55.84
CA MET A 8 1.63 2.37 55.01
C MET A 8 1.61 3.82 55.51
N VAL A 9 1.83 4.06 56.81
CA VAL A 9 1.83 5.41 57.40
C VAL A 9 3.04 6.21 56.91
N ASP A 10 4.21 5.57 56.86
CA ASP A 10 5.45 6.15 56.34
C ASP A 10 5.34 6.58 54.86
N LYS A 11 4.54 5.86 54.05
CA LYS A 11 4.33 6.19 52.63
C LYS A 11 3.54 7.46 52.43
N LEU A 12 2.46 7.65 53.19
CA LEU A 12 1.65 8.87 53.06
C LEU A 12 2.44 10.10 53.50
N GLU A 13 3.22 9.98 54.58
CA GLU A 13 4.07 11.07 55.08
C GLU A 13 5.21 11.40 54.11
N LEU A 14 5.82 10.37 53.50
CA LEU A 14 6.77 10.55 52.40
C LEU A 14 6.13 11.28 51.21
N LEU A 15 4.96 10.83 50.74
CA LEU A 15 4.26 11.46 49.61
C LEU A 15 3.87 12.91 49.92
N ARG A 16 3.42 13.20 51.14
CA ARG A 16 3.19 14.58 51.61
C ARG A 16 4.47 15.39 51.55
N LYS A 17 5.59 14.87 52.05
CA LYS A 17 6.89 15.58 52.05
C LYS A 17 7.35 15.93 50.63
N ILE A 18 7.36 14.96 49.70
CA ILE A 18 7.86 15.17 48.34
C ILE A 18 6.91 16.00 47.45
N THR A 19 5.62 16.08 47.83
CA THR A 19 4.60 16.94 47.20
C THR A 19 4.38 18.27 47.93
N ASN A 20 5.24 18.60 48.91
CA ASN A 20 5.11 19.78 49.76
C ASN A 20 3.68 19.95 50.31
N ASN A 21 3.17 18.90 50.95
CA ASN A 21 1.80 18.75 51.44
C ASN A 21 0.73 18.95 50.34
N PHE A 22 0.95 18.37 49.16
CA PHE A 22 0.05 18.53 48.01
C PHE A 22 -0.19 20.00 47.66
N SER A 23 0.87 20.80 47.68
CA SER A 23 0.75 22.25 47.40
C SER A 23 0.26 22.52 45.98
N GLU A 24 -0.52 23.59 45.82
CA GLU A 24 -0.97 24.06 44.51
C GLU A 24 0.20 24.37 43.55
N ALA A 25 1.35 24.79 44.08
CA ALA A 25 2.56 25.03 43.29
C ALA A 25 3.11 23.76 42.60
N GLN A 26 2.82 22.58 43.15
CA GLN A 26 3.20 21.29 42.56
C GLN A 26 2.06 20.61 41.81
N LYS A 27 0.89 21.23 41.72
CA LYS A 27 -0.26 20.69 41.00
C LYS A 27 -0.05 20.80 39.49
N VAL A 28 -0.19 19.67 38.79
CA VAL A 28 0.02 19.54 37.34
C VAL A 28 -1.31 19.50 36.58
N GLY A 29 -2.35 19.02 37.25
CA GLY A 29 -3.69 18.94 36.71
C GLY A 29 -4.72 18.52 37.76
N SER A 30 -5.98 18.78 37.44
CA SER A 30 -7.15 18.33 38.20
C SER A 30 -8.09 17.64 37.23
N GLY A 31 -8.50 16.42 37.55
CA GLY A 31 -9.54 15.68 36.81
C GLY A 31 -10.79 15.50 37.65
N GLY A 32 -11.85 14.92 37.07
CA GLY A 32 -13.12 14.67 37.77
C GLY A 32 -13.05 13.67 38.93
N TYR A 33 -11.89 13.03 39.15
CA TYR A 33 -11.72 11.96 40.15
C TYR A 33 -10.52 12.20 41.06
N GLY A 34 -9.75 13.26 40.86
CA GLY A 34 -8.53 13.49 41.62
C GLY A 34 -7.61 14.55 41.05
N ASP A 35 -6.68 14.98 41.88
CA ASP A 35 -5.62 15.92 41.55
C ASP A 35 -4.30 15.20 41.28
N VAL A 36 -3.48 15.73 40.38
CA VAL A 36 -2.17 15.17 40.05
C VAL A 36 -1.09 16.18 40.43
N TYR A 37 -0.11 15.72 41.21
CA TYR A 37 1.00 16.53 41.72
C TYR A 37 2.34 16.03 41.17
N ARG A 38 3.24 16.95 40.83
CA ARG A 38 4.63 16.65 40.46
C ARG A 38 5.47 16.54 41.72
N ALA A 39 6.27 15.49 41.81
CA ALA A 39 7.21 15.31 42.91
C ALA A 39 8.53 14.72 42.40
N THR A 40 9.57 14.80 43.22
CA THR A 40 10.86 14.14 42.96
C THR A 40 11.07 13.04 43.98
N TYR A 41 11.33 11.82 43.52
CA TYR A 41 11.60 10.66 44.36
C TYR A 41 12.86 9.95 43.86
N ASN A 42 13.85 9.81 44.75
CA ASN A 42 15.17 9.22 44.43
C ASN A 42 15.85 9.82 43.19
N GLY A 43 15.68 11.13 42.98
CA GLY A 43 16.26 11.84 41.83
C GLY A 43 15.46 11.75 40.52
N GLU A 44 14.35 11.00 40.50
CA GLU A 44 13.45 10.92 39.35
C GLU A 44 12.16 11.73 39.57
N GLU A 45 11.62 12.30 38.50
CA GLU A 45 10.33 12.98 38.53
C GLU A 45 9.17 11.98 38.47
N ILE A 46 8.19 12.15 39.35
CA ILE A 46 7.00 11.31 39.43
C ILE A 46 5.73 12.16 39.42
N ALA A 47 4.64 11.55 38.96
CA ALA A 47 3.29 12.11 39.05
C ALA A 47 2.50 11.37 40.14
N VAL A 48 2.06 12.09 41.17
CA VAL A 48 1.27 11.56 42.28
C VAL A 48 -0.20 11.96 42.07
N LYS A 49 -1.04 11.00 41.65
CA LYS A 49 -2.49 11.19 41.54
C LYS A 49 -3.14 10.90 42.88
N LYS A 50 -3.75 11.91 43.49
CA LYS A 50 -4.54 11.83 44.72
C LYS A 50 -6.03 11.82 44.35
N PHE A 51 -6.76 10.77 44.71
CA PHE A 51 -8.19 10.69 44.40
C PHE A 51 -9.03 11.60 45.29
N HIS A 52 -10.13 12.14 44.74
CA HIS A 52 -11.12 12.90 45.50
C HIS A 52 -11.96 11.96 46.40
N LEU A 53 -12.53 12.51 47.46
CA LEU A 53 -13.20 11.74 48.52
C LEU A 53 -14.46 11.00 48.06
N ASP A 54 -15.09 11.51 47.00
CA ASP A 54 -16.37 11.03 46.46
C ASP A 54 -16.26 9.96 45.37
N VAL A 55 -15.09 9.31 45.18
CA VAL A 55 -14.97 8.10 44.31
C VAL A 55 -15.61 6.87 45.00
N GLY A 56 -16.80 7.08 45.56
CA GLY A 56 -17.52 6.21 46.47
C GLY A 56 -17.80 4.81 45.92
N ARG A 57 -17.83 3.86 46.87
CA ARG A 57 -18.25 2.45 46.76
C ARG A 57 -17.30 1.46 46.09
N LEU A 58 -16.00 1.76 46.02
CA LEU A 58 -15.01 0.74 45.68
C LEU A 58 -14.70 -0.10 46.93
N ASP A 59 -14.82 -1.43 46.81
CA ASP A 59 -14.34 -2.37 47.84
C ASP A 59 -12.82 -2.22 47.96
N ASP A 60 -12.31 -2.00 49.17
CA ASP A 60 -10.89 -1.75 49.41
C ASP A 60 -10.01 -2.93 48.99
N LYS A 61 -10.51 -4.16 49.12
CA LYS A 61 -9.83 -5.36 48.60
C LYS A 61 -9.83 -5.41 47.07
N ALA A 62 -10.87 -4.86 46.44
CA ALA A 62 -10.90 -4.72 45.00
C ALA A 62 -9.92 -3.63 44.53
N PHE A 63 -9.80 -2.53 45.27
CA PHE A 63 -8.80 -1.49 44.98
C PHE A 63 -7.39 -2.06 45.00
N ASP A 64 -7.00 -2.78 46.06
CA ASP A 64 -5.66 -3.37 46.15
C ASP A 64 -5.40 -4.38 45.03
N ASN A 65 -6.34 -5.30 44.75
CA ASN A 65 -6.17 -6.29 43.67
C ASN A 65 -6.04 -5.65 42.29
N GLU A 66 -6.83 -4.61 42.01
CA GLU A 66 -6.82 -3.93 40.73
C GLU A 66 -5.60 -3.02 40.57
N VAL A 67 -5.08 -2.43 41.65
CA VAL A 67 -3.79 -1.72 41.64
C VAL A 67 -2.62 -2.68 41.44
N LEU A 68 -2.67 -3.89 42.00
CA LEU A 68 -1.69 -4.93 41.72
C LEU A 68 -1.72 -5.34 40.23
N ASN A 69 -2.91 -5.48 39.63
CA ASN A 69 -3.03 -5.74 38.20
C ASN A 69 -2.40 -4.60 37.36
N LEU A 70 -2.57 -3.34 37.75
CA LEU A 70 -1.94 -2.19 37.08
C LEU A 70 -0.41 -2.23 37.14
N ARG A 71 0.19 -2.81 38.18
CA ARG A 71 1.65 -2.92 38.32
C ARG A 71 2.28 -3.91 37.34
N GLU A 72 1.54 -4.94 36.96
CA GLU A 72 2.01 -5.96 36.02
C GLU A 72 1.99 -5.46 34.56
N ILE A 73 1.26 -4.37 34.27
CA ILE A 73 1.20 -3.77 32.94
C ILE A 73 2.52 -3.03 32.67
N GLN A 74 3.31 -3.57 31.76
CA GLN A 74 4.57 -2.96 31.32
C GLN A 74 4.61 -2.89 29.79
N HIS A 75 4.53 -1.67 29.27
CA HIS A 75 4.60 -1.41 27.83
C HIS A 75 5.17 -0.02 27.56
N GLN A 76 5.89 0.16 26.46
CA GLN A 76 6.50 1.45 26.11
C GLN A 76 5.47 2.58 25.90
N ASN A 77 4.23 2.22 25.53
CA ASN A 77 3.12 3.15 25.29
C ASN A 77 2.03 3.12 26.37
N ILE A 78 2.36 2.68 27.59
CA ILE A 78 1.45 2.74 28.74
C ILE A 78 2.21 3.42 29.88
N VAL A 79 1.54 4.36 30.57
CA VAL A 79 2.15 5.07 31.69
C VAL A 79 2.39 4.07 32.83
N ARG A 80 3.66 3.95 33.23
CA ARG A 80 4.09 2.98 34.23
C ARG A 80 3.70 3.42 35.64
N LEU A 81 3.00 2.54 36.35
CA LEU A 81 2.77 2.68 37.79
C LEU A 81 4.06 2.36 38.56
N ILE A 82 4.54 3.32 39.35
CA ILE A 82 5.73 3.21 40.20
C ILE A 82 5.36 2.69 41.59
N GLY A 83 4.21 3.11 42.10
CA GLY A 83 3.75 2.72 43.43
C GLY A 83 2.36 3.26 43.72
N TYR A 84 1.85 2.91 44.90
CA TYR A 84 0.55 3.35 45.38
C TYR A 84 0.60 3.54 46.88
N CYS A 85 -0.35 4.32 47.39
CA CYS A 85 -0.59 4.51 48.81
C CYS A 85 -2.09 4.36 49.07
N TYR A 86 -2.42 3.46 49.98
CA TYR A 86 -3.76 3.24 50.48
C TYR A 86 -3.68 3.29 52.00
N VAL A 87 -4.25 4.34 52.62
CA VAL A 87 -4.23 4.52 54.07
C VAL A 87 -5.62 4.92 54.54
N SER A 88 -6.20 4.11 55.42
CA SER A 88 -7.37 4.51 56.21
C SER A 88 -6.89 5.16 57.50
N HIS A 89 -7.38 6.36 57.80
CA HIS A 89 -7.13 7.06 59.06
C HIS A 89 -8.41 7.77 59.53
N HIS A 90 -8.54 8.00 60.83
CA HIS A 90 -9.73 8.66 61.36
C HIS A 90 -9.52 10.17 61.43
N MET A 91 -10.47 10.94 60.91
CA MET A 91 -10.50 12.38 61.02
C MET A 91 -11.76 12.83 61.77
N TYR A 92 -11.63 13.89 62.55
CA TYR A 92 -12.74 14.54 63.23
C TYR A 92 -13.32 15.61 62.30
N VAL A 93 -14.53 15.39 61.81
CA VAL A 93 -15.23 16.31 60.89
C VAL A 93 -16.43 16.92 61.57
N ASN A 94 -16.72 18.18 61.26
CA ASN A 94 -17.89 18.88 61.79
C ASN A 94 -19.09 18.53 60.90
N TYR A 95 -20.06 17.80 61.43
CA TYR A 95 -21.28 17.40 60.72
C TYR A 95 -22.48 17.75 61.60
N ASP A 96 -23.40 18.55 61.04
CA ASP A 96 -24.61 19.01 61.73
C ASP A 96 -24.35 19.65 63.11
N GLY A 97 -23.29 20.46 63.21
CA GLY A 97 -22.92 21.18 64.43
C GLY A 97 -22.20 20.34 65.51
N GLY A 98 -21.92 19.06 65.24
CA GLY A 98 -21.16 18.16 66.12
C GLY A 98 -19.86 17.65 65.48
N ILE A 99 -18.85 17.39 66.32
CA ILE A 99 -17.60 16.74 65.87
C ILE A 99 -17.82 15.23 65.84
N VAL A 100 -17.83 14.63 64.64
CA VAL A 100 -17.94 13.18 64.45
C VAL A 100 -16.62 12.60 63.96
N ARG A 101 -16.27 11.41 64.45
CA ARG A 101 -15.09 10.66 63.98
C ARG A 101 -15.47 9.93 62.69
N ALA A 102 -15.01 10.44 61.56
CA ALA A 102 -15.18 9.80 60.26
C ALA A 102 -13.93 8.99 59.91
N GLU A 103 -14.12 7.86 59.24
CA GLU A 103 -13.04 7.15 58.56
C GLU A 103 -12.74 7.87 57.24
N HIS A 104 -11.47 8.21 57.04
CA HIS A 104 -10.99 8.90 55.86
C HIS A 104 -10.00 7.99 55.15
N ILE A 105 -10.25 7.71 53.87
CA ILE A 105 -9.40 6.82 53.08
C ILE A 105 -8.61 7.68 52.09
N GLU A 106 -7.30 7.70 52.26
CA GLU A 106 -6.36 8.34 51.34
C GLU A 106 -5.93 7.31 50.27
N ARG A 107 -6.27 7.58 49.02
CA ARG A 107 -5.90 6.76 47.86
C ARG A 107 -5.00 7.57 46.93
N LEU A 108 -3.78 7.10 46.71
CA LEU A 108 -2.82 7.73 45.81
C LEU A 108 -2.17 6.71 44.88
N LEU A 109 -1.95 7.11 43.64
CA LEU A 109 -1.15 6.36 42.65
C LEU A 109 0.03 7.20 42.19
N CYS A 110 1.20 6.59 42.15
CA CYS A 110 2.44 7.23 41.74
C CYS A 110 2.86 6.67 40.39
N PHE A 111 2.93 7.52 39.37
CA PHE A 111 3.30 7.18 38.02
C PHE A 111 4.63 7.84 37.63
N GLU A 112 5.25 7.36 36.55
CA GLU A 112 6.28 8.14 35.87
C GLU A 112 5.72 9.51 35.44
N TYR A 113 6.53 10.56 35.61
CA TYR A 113 6.16 11.89 35.17
C TYR A 113 6.35 12.03 33.65
N MET A 114 5.39 12.65 32.98
CA MET A 114 5.36 12.79 31.52
C MET A 114 5.60 14.26 31.15
N GLU A 115 6.83 14.62 30.81
CA GLU A 115 7.24 16.02 30.67
C GLU A 115 6.56 16.74 29.51
N GLY A 116 6.15 15.99 28.49
CA GLY A 116 5.47 16.51 27.31
C GLY A 116 4.00 16.86 27.53
N GLY A 117 3.43 16.55 28.70
CA GLY A 117 2.02 16.81 29.02
C GLY A 117 1.05 15.93 28.23
N SER A 118 -0.22 16.33 28.18
CA SER A 118 -1.26 15.62 27.43
C SER A 118 -1.27 15.98 25.95
N LEU A 119 -1.67 15.03 25.11
CA LEU A 119 -1.86 15.22 23.66
C LEU A 119 -2.93 16.27 23.37
N GLU A 120 -3.92 16.44 24.25
CA GLU A 120 -4.95 17.48 24.14
C GLU A 120 -4.37 18.88 23.94
N LYS A 121 -3.26 19.21 24.64
CA LYS A 121 -2.59 20.51 24.51
C LYS A 121 -1.94 20.75 23.14
N HIS A 122 -1.88 19.70 22.32
CA HIS A 122 -1.31 19.73 20.98
C HIS A 122 -2.37 19.64 19.88
N ILE A 123 -3.66 19.56 20.19
CA ILE A 123 -4.75 19.50 19.20
C ILE A 123 -5.49 20.84 19.19
N SER A 124 -5.46 21.53 18.06
CA SER A 124 -6.23 22.76 17.84
C SER A 124 -7.54 22.49 17.09
N ASP A 125 -8.32 23.55 16.83
CA ASP A 125 -9.54 23.46 16.02
C ASP A 125 -9.26 23.08 14.57
N GLU A 126 -8.02 23.34 14.11
CA GLU A 126 -7.58 23.01 12.78
C GLU A 126 -6.98 21.60 12.70
N SER A 127 -5.93 21.31 13.46
CA SER A 127 -5.28 19.99 13.49
C SER A 127 -4.28 19.93 14.64
N CYS A 128 -3.59 18.80 14.79
CA CYS A 128 -2.49 18.71 15.74
C CYS A 128 -1.35 19.67 15.35
N ASP A 129 -0.76 20.40 16.29
CA ASP A 129 0.34 21.35 16.06
C ASP A 129 1.68 20.65 15.80
N LEU A 130 1.77 19.35 16.05
CA LEU A 130 2.96 18.53 15.82
C LEU A 130 3.22 18.29 14.32
N ASP A 131 4.47 18.03 13.96
CA ASP A 131 4.83 17.59 12.61
C ASP A 131 4.26 16.17 12.34
N TRP A 132 4.10 15.83 11.07
CA TRP A 132 3.49 14.57 10.67
C TRP A 132 4.19 13.35 11.25
N ARG A 133 5.52 13.32 11.22
CA ARG A 133 6.30 12.18 11.70
C ARG A 133 6.08 11.94 13.18
N THR A 134 6.03 13.01 13.97
CA THR A 134 5.67 12.94 15.40
C THR A 134 4.22 12.50 15.59
N SER A 135 3.26 13.05 14.83
CA SER A 135 1.85 12.65 14.88
C SER A 135 1.64 11.17 14.56
N PHE A 136 2.30 10.65 13.51
CA PHE A 136 2.25 9.25 13.12
C PHE A 136 2.84 8.35 14.21
N LYS A 137 4.00 8.72 14.77
CA LYS A 137 4.62 8.01 15.91
C LYS A 137 3.66 7.94 17.11
N ILE A 138 2.93 9.02 17.39
CA ILE A 138 1.94 9.07 18.47
C ILE A 138 0.76 8.13 18.15
N ILE A 139 0.16 8.22 16.96
CA ILE A 139 -0.96 7.36 16.55
C ILE A 139 -0.58 5.88 16.69
N ARG A 140 0.57 5.50 16.13
CA ARG A 140 1.10 4.14 16.24
C ARG A 140 1.30 3.71 17.68
N GLY A 141 1.91 4.56 18.50
CA GLY A 141 2.13 4.28 19.92
C GLY A 141 0.82 4.05 20.68
N ILE A 142 -0.23 4.83 20.41
CA ILE A 142 -1.56 4.62 21.00
C ILE A 142 -2.11 3.25 20.59
N CYS A 143 -2.03 2.89 19.29
CA CYS A 143 -2.49 1.59 18.79
C CYS A 143 -1.74 0.42 19.46
N GLU A 144 -0.41 0.51 19.59
CA GLU A 144 0.42 -0.53 20.22
C GLU A 144 0.09 -0.67 21.72
N GLY A 145 -0.02 0.44 22.44
CA GLY A 145 -0.41 0.44 23.85
C GLY A 145 -1.81 -0.13 24.08
N LEU A 146 -2.77 0.25 23.24
CA LEU A 146 -4.14 -0.25 23.33
C LEU A 146 -4.23 -1.74 22.99
N ASN A 147 -3.48 -2.20 21.99
CA ASN A 147 -3.39 -3.61 21.64
C ASN A 147 -2.84 -4.42 22.81
N HIS A 148 -1.81 -3.91 23.50
CA HIS A 148 -1.26 -4.57 24.69
C HIS A 148 -2.33 -4.75 25.78
N LEU A 149 -3.12 -3.70 26.08
CA LEU A 149 -4.21 -3.77 27.06
C LEU A 149 -5.28 -4.79 26.68
N HIS A 150 -5.69 -4.81 25.40
CA HIS A 150 -6.73 -5.72 24.91
C HIS A 150 -6.28 -7.18 24.80
N THR A 151 -4.98 -7.42 24.63
CA THR A 151 -4.41 -8.77 24.42
C THR A 151 -3.67 -9.33 25.63
N THR A 152 -3.63 -8.60 26.75
CA THR A 152 -3.01 -9.05 28.00
C THR A 152 -3.57 -10.41 28.42
N LYS A 153 -2.68 -11.37 28.71
CA LYS A 153 -3.05 -12.76 29.01
C LYS A 153 -3.94 -12.83 30.27
N GLY A 154 -5.08 -13.53 30.16
CA GLY A 154 -5.98 -13.84 31.28
C GLY A 154 -7.22 -12.96 31.37
N LYS A 155 -7.09 -11.63 31.21
CA LYS A 155 -8.22 -10.69 31.25
C LYS A 155 -7.91 -9.42 30.43
N PRO A 156 -8.56 -9.22 29.27
CA PRO A 156 -8.46 -7.97 28.53
C PRO A 156 -8.84 -6.76 29.39
N ILE A 157 -8.08 -5.68 29.27
CA ILE A 157 -8.35 -4.42 29.96
C ILE A 157 -8.90 -3.43 28.94
N TYR A 158 -10.13 -2.95 29.16
CA TYR A 158 -10.72 -1.89 28.36
C TYR A 158 -10.55 -0.55 29.07
N HIS A 159 -10.11 0.47 28.34
CA HIS A 159 -9.81 1.79 28.88
C HIS A 159 -11.10 2.57 29.21
N LEU A 160 -12.10 2.55 28.33
CA LEU A 160 -13.43 3.16 28.51
C LEU A 160 -13.49 4.69 28.68
N ASP A 161 -12.36 5.36 28.88
CA ASP A 161 -12.23 6.84 28.85
C ASP A 161 -11.04 7.29 27.99
N LEU A 162 -10.83 6.65 26.83
CA LEU A 162 -9.72 6.99 25.96
C LEU A 162 -10.00 8.35 25.29
N LYS A 163 -9.15 9.34 25.54
CA LYS A 163 -9.25 10.71 25.01
C LYS A 163 -7.88 11.38 24.97
N PRO A 164 -7.70 12.50 24.22
CA PRO A 164 -6.41 13.18 24.13
C PRO A 164 -5.84 13.63 25.49
N ALA A 165 -6.68 13.96 26.47
CA ALA A 165 -6.24 14.30 27.83
C ALA A 165 -5.54 13.14 28.55
N ASN A 166 -5.88 11.89 28.18
CA ASN A 166 -5.35 10.66 28.77
C ASN A 166 -4.21 10.05 27.94
N ILE A 167 -3.84 10.66 26.81
CA ILE A 167 -2.62 10.31 26.07
C ILE A 167 -1.52 11.26 26.49
N LEU A 168 -0.54 10.78 27.25
CA LEU A 168 0.57 11.59 27.76
C LEU A 168 1.82 11.42 26.89
N LEU A 169 2.63 12.47 26.81
CA LEU A 169 3.84 12.49 26.00
C LEU A 169 5.08 12.58 26.89
N ASP A 170 6.09 11.76 26.62
CA ASP A 170 7.40 11.89 27.28
C ASP A 170 8.23 13.03 26.67
N LYS A 171 9.42 13.30 27.23
CA LYS A 171 10.41 14.24 26.67
C LYS A 171 10.73 14.04 25.18
N ASN A 172 10.58 12.83 24.65
CA ASN A 172 10.84 12.46 23.25
C ASN A 172 9.56 12.39 22.40
N LYS A 173 8.44 12.94 22.90
CA LYS A 173 7.12 12.92 22.27
C LYS A 173 6.62 11.49 21.95
N THR A 174 7.05 10.50 22.73
CA THR A 174 6.49 9.15 22.69
C THR A 174 5.19 9.13 23.46
N ALA A 175 4.12 8.64 22.85
CA ALA A 175 2.80 8.56 23.46
C ALA A 175 2.70 7.40 24.46
N LYS A 176 2.11 7.67 25.62
CA LYS A 176 1.75 6.69 26.63
C LYS A 176 0.31 6.87 27.08
N ILE A 177 -0.46 5.79 27.07
CA ILE A 177 -1.83 5.75 27.58
C ILE A 177 -1.78 5.84 29.10
N GLY A 178 -2.37 6.90 29.65
CA GLY A 178 -2.50 7.16 31.08
C GLY A 178 -3.93 6.96 31.58
N ASP A 179 -4.15 7.20 32.87
CA ASP A 179 -5.44 7.11 33.56
C ASP A 179 -6.20 5.76 33.49
N LEU A 180 -5.45 4.66 33.43
CA LEU A 180 -6.00 3.29 33.58
C LEU A 180 -6.60 3.01 34.96
N GLY A 181 -6.25 3.83 35.96
CA GLY A 181 -6.65 3.66 37.35
C GLY A 181 -8.16 3.53 37.52
N LEU A 182 -8.94 4.31 36.78
CA LEU A 182 -10.39 4.34 36.92
C LEU A 182 -11.09 3.20 36.18
N SER A 183 -10.59 2.81 35.01
CA SER A 183 -11.15 1.75 34.17
C SER A 183 -11.12 0.40 34.89
N ILE A 184 -10.01 0.13 35.57
CA ILE A 184 -9.79 -1.12 36.30
C ILE A 184 -10.57 -1.11 37.63
N LEU A 185 -10.55 0.00 38.37
CA LEU A 185 -11.32 0.12 39.61
C LEU A 185 -12.84 -0.01 39.37
N ALA A 186 -13.34 0.60 38.29
CA ALA A 186 -14.75 0.49 37.92
C ALA A 186 -15.15 -0.91 37.39
N ALA A 187 -14.21 -1.73 36.90
CA ALA A 187 -14.50 -3.11 36.46
C ALA A 187 -14.78 -4.09 37.63
N SER A 188 -14.40 -3.71 38.85
CA SER A 188 -14.57 -4.55 40.05
C SER A 188 -16.00 -4.56 40.61
N THR A 189 -16.82 -3.57 40.28
CA THR A 189 -18.24 -3.55 40.66
C THR A 189 -19.03 -4.45 39.69
N LYS A 190 -19.33 -5.68 40.11
CA LYS A 190 -20.03 -6.76 39.34
C LYS A 190 -21.43 -6.42 38.80
N THR A 191 -21.84 -5.16 38.73
CA THR A 191 -23.12 -4.76 38.15
C THR A 191 -22.88 -4.13 36.79
N HIS A 192 -23.35 -4.78 35.73
CA HIS A 192 -23.47 -4.25 34.35
C HIS A 192 -24.32 -2.96 34.23
N ARG A 193 -24.70 -2.36 35.36
CA ARG A 193 -25.33 -1.05 35.50
C ARG A 193 -24.69 -0.35 36.71
N THR A 194 -23.52 0.24 36.52
CA THR A 194 -23.12 1.34 37.41
C THR A 194 -23.92 2.56 36.99
N GLY A 195 -24.73 3.13 37.90
CA GLY A 195 -25.62 4.27 37.62
C GLY A 195 -24.94 5.60 37.28
N ALA A 196 -23.65 5.58 36.95
CA ALA A 196 -22.89 6.71 36.43
C ALA A 196 -22.36 6.33 35.04
N ALA A 197 -22.65 7.17 34.04
CA ALA A 197 -22.09 7.04 32.69
C ALA A 197 -20.56 7.02 32.76
N ARG A 198 -19.93 6.09 32.03
CA ARG A 198 -18.48 5.92 31.90
C ARG A 198 -18.04 6.47 30.54
N GLY A 199 -16.95 7.22 30.55
CA GLY A 199 -16.39 7.84 29.35
C GLY A 199 -16.76 9.30 29.21
N THR A 200 -16.10 9.96 28.25
CA THR A 200 -16.24 11.39 27.99
C THR A 200 -17.12 11.62 26.77
N GLU A 201 -18.04 12.59 26.85
CA GLU A 201 -18.90 12.99 25.74
C GLU A 201 -18.07 13.32 24.49
N GLY A 202 -18.54 12.86 23.33
CA GLY A 202 -17.82 12.96 22.06
C GLY A 202 -16.79 11.84 21.80
N TYR A 203 -16.47 10.99 22.78
CA TYR A 203 -15.62 9.80 22.61
C TYR A 203 -16.34 8.49 22.91
N MET A 204 -17.59 8.57 23.37
CA MET A 204 -18.46 7.42 23.63
C MET A 204 -19.11 6.93 22.33
N PRO A 205 -19.10 5.62 22.05
CA PRO A 205 -19.74 5.07 20.87
C PRO A 205 -21.27 5.04 21.01
N PRO A 206 -22.03 5.05 19.89
CA PRO A 206 -23.48 5.14 19.92
C PRO A 206 -24.15 3.98 20.67
N GLU A 207 -23.66 2.75 20.54
CA GLU A 207 -24.22 1.59 21.26
C GLU A 207 -24.04 1.67 22.79
N TYR A 208 -23.05 2.44 23.25
CA TYR A 208 -22.90 2.70 24.68
C TYR A 208 -23.88 3.79 25.14
N ILE A 209 -24.02 4.85 24.37
CA ILE A 209 -24.93 5.97 24.67
C ILE A 209 -26.39 5.47 24.69
N ASN A 210 -26.77 4.65 23.71
CA ASN A 210 -28.14 4.18 23.53
C ASN A 210 -28.48 3.02 24.48
N ASP A 211 -27.58 2.03 24.57
CA ASP A 211 -27.89 0.73 25.18
C ASP A 211 -26.98 0.36 26.37
N GLY A 212 -25.98 1.20 26.68
CA GLY A 212 -25.00 0.94 27.75
C GLY A 212 -24.02 -0.20 27.44
N VAL A 213 -23.87 -0.58 26.16
CA VAL A 213 -23.06 -1.74 25.78
C VAL A 213 -21.56 -1.45 25.86
N VAL A 214 -20.84 -2.29 26.58
CA VAL A 214 -19.37 -2.21 26.72
C VAL A 214 -18.71 -3.40 26.02
N SER A 215 -17.72 -3.11 25.18
CA SER A 215 -16.89 -4.10 24.49
C SER A 215 -15.51 -3.52 24.18
N ASN A 216 -14.57 -4.33 23.66
CA ASN A 216 -13.29 -3.83 23.14
C ASN A 216 -13.48 -2.76 22.05
N LYS A 217 -14.61 -2.79 21.31
CA LYS A 217 -14.94 -1.83 20.26
C LYS A 217 -15.29 -0.43 20.79
N PHE A 218 -15.48 -0.29 22.10
CA PHE A 218 -15.60 1.02 22.74
C PHE A 218 -14.30 1.81 22.55
N ASP A 219 -13.18 1.24 22.98
CA ASP A 219 -11.88 1.92 22.88
C ASP A 219 -11.45 2.11 21.42
N VAL A 220 -11.85 1.21 20.52
CA VAL A 220 -11.62 1.35 19.07
C VAL A 220 -12.32 2.59 18.53
N PHE A 221 -13.59 2.82 18.93
CA PHE A 221 -14.31 4.02 18.53
C PHE A 221 -13.63 5.28 19.06
N SER A 222 -13.29 5.30 20.36
CA SER A 222 -12.59 6.43 20.97
C SER A 222 -11.22 6.69 20.30
N LEU A 223 -10.49 5.63 19.92
CA LEU A 223 -9.25 5.72 19.14
C LEU A 223 -9.50 6.40 17.78
N GLY A 224 -10.54 5.99 17.05
CA GLY A 224 -10.92 6.61 15.78
C GLY A 224 -11.20 8.11 15.92
N VAL A 225 -11.94 8.51 16.95
CA VAL A 225 -12.19 9.94 17.25
C VAL A 225 -10.89 10.68 17.56
N ILE A 226 -9.98 10.09 18.34
CA ILE A 226 -8.67 10.70 18.67
C ILE A 226 -7.87 10.92 17.38
N ILE A 227 -7.77 9.90 16.52
CA ILE A 227 -7.03 10.02 15.26
C ILE A 227 -7.68 11.11 14.39
N ILE A 228 -9.01 11.12 14.22
CA ILE A 228 -9.71 12.17 13.46
C ILE A 228 -9.40 13.55 14.04
N LYS A 229 -9.45 13.74 15.35
CA LYS A 229 -9.14 15.04 15.97
C LYS A 229 -7.69 15.45 15.79
N MET A 230 -6.75 14.50 15.87
CA MET A 230 -5.34 14.79 15.56
C MET A 230 -5.17 15.26 14.12
N LEU A 231 -5.90 14.67 13.17
CA LEU A 231 -5.70 14.93 11.74
C LEU A 231 -6.54 16.09 11.19
N ALA A 232 -7.75 16.30 11.71
CA ALA A 232 -8.73 17.25 11.18
C ALA A 232 -9.21 18.27 12.21
N GLY A 233 -8.62 18.29 13.41
CA GLY A 233 -8.93 19.23 14.49
C GLY A 233 -10.21 18.89 15.24
N ASN A 234 -10.59 19.74 16.20
CA ASN A 234 -11.74 19.50 17.08
C ASN A 234 -13.06 19.32 16.34
N THR A 235 -13.24 19.99 15.20
CA THR A 235 -14.44 19.85 14.34
C THR A 235 -14.35 18.71 13.34
N GLY A 236 -13.20 18.02 13.28
CA GLY A 236 -12.95 16.95 12.31
C GLY A 236 -13.93 15.79 12.38
N TYR A 237 -14.37 15.43 13.59
CA TYR A 237 -15.36 14.36 13.78
C TYR A 237 -16.74 14.75 13.24
N VAL A 238 -17.15 16.01 13.37
CA VAL A 238 -18.41 16.47 12.76
C VAL A 238 -18.29 16.45 11.24
N ARG A 239 -17.18 16.99 10.72
CA ARG A 239 -16.91 17.05 9.28
C ARG A 239 -16.86 15.69 8.59
N CYS A 240 -16.35 14.65 9.26
CA CYS A 240 -16.30 13.31 8.66
C CYS A 240 -17.69 12.68 8.44
N HIS A 241 -18.71 13.16 9.15
CA HIS A 241 -20.11 12.77 8.94
C HIS A 241 -20.83 13.66 7.92
N GLU A 242 -20.33 14.86 7.65
CA GLU A 242 -20.91 15.80 6.67
C GLU A 242 -20.50 15.50 5.21
N MET A 243 -19.52 14.62 5.00
CA MET A 243 -19.01 14.30 3.66
C MET A 243 -18.66 12.82 3.48
N PRO A 244 -18.63 12.31 2.23
CA PRO A 244 -18.21 10.94 1.96
C PRO A 244 -16.78 10.64 2.42
N PRO A 245 -16.47 9.38 2.80
CA PRO A 245 -15.13 8.96 3.26
C PRO A 245 -13.99 9.40 2.33
N GLU A 246 -14.16 9.23 1.02
CA GLU A 246 -13.14 9.57 0.02
C GLU A 246 -12.83 11.07 0.04
N ARG A 247 -13.88 11.89 0.15
CA ARG A 247 -13.78 13.34 0.22
C ARG A 247 -13.15 13.80 1.54
N PHE A 248 -13.44 13.13 2.65
CA PHE A 248 -12.81 13.43 3.93
C PHE A 248 -11.30 13.10 3.92
N ILE A 249 -10.93 11.97 3.33
CA ILE A 249 -9.52 11.58 3.13
C ILE A 249 -8.80 12.63 2.28
N GLU A 250 -9.40 13.08 1.18
CA GLU A 250 -8.84 14.16 0.34
C GLU A 250 -8.70 15.47 1.11
N PHE A 251 -9.75 15.89 1.84
CA PHE A 251 -9.74 17.11 2.66
C PHE A 251 -8.58 17.12 3.67
N VAL A 252 -8.43 16.03 4.44
CA VAL A 252 -7.33 15.90 5.40
C VAL A 252 -5.98 15.86 4.69
N THR A 253 -5.90 15.14 3.56
CA THR A 253 -4.67 15.04 2.77
C THR A 253 -4.18 16.40 2.28
N GLU A 254 -5.06 17.21 1.67
CA GLU A 254 -4.69 18.55 1.18
C GLU A 254 -4.25 19.48 2.32
N LYS A 255 -4.97 19.45 3.45
CA LYS A 255 -4.60 20.22 4.64
C LYS A 255 -3.20 19.90 5.16
N TRP A 256 -2.87 18.62 5.25
CA TRP A 256 -1.54 18.21 5.73
C TRP A 256 -0.47 18.40 4.67
N LYS A 257 -0.78 18.33 3.37
CA LYS A 257 0.16 18.68 2.30
C LYS A 257 0.65 20.12 2.44
N GLU A 258 -0.24 21.07 2.70
CA GLU A 258 0.11 22.48 2.94
C GLU A 258 1.04 22.60 4.16
N LYS A 259 0.72 21.90 5.26
CA LYS A 259 1.55 21.87 6.47
C LYS A 259 2.93 21.24 6.24
N LEU A 260 3.02 20.23 5.36
CA LEU A 260 4.25 19.51 5.03
C LEU A 260 5.20 20.32 4.11
N GLN A 261 4.69 21.25 3.30
CA GLN A 261 5.49 22.07 2.36
C GLN A 261 6.55 22.96 3.05
N GLY A 262 6.51 23.14 4.37
CA GLY A 262 7.56 23.80 5.15
C GLY A 262 8.83 22.97 5.40
N THR A 263 8.84 21.67 5.07
CA THR A 263 9.92 20.73 5.44
C THR A 263 10.67 20.24 4.19
N LYS A 264 11.98 20.51 4.12
CA LYS A 264 12.84 20.54 2.91
C LYS A 264 13.16 19.21 2.18
N VAL A 265 12.34 18.16 2.25
CA VAL A 265 12.66 16.89 1.55
C VAL A 265 11.43 16.33 0.80
N TYR A 266 11.49 16.32 -0.54
CA TYR A 266 10.39 15.85 -1.40
C TYR A 266 10.07 14.35 -1.22
N LEU A 267 11.06 13.51 -0.90
CA LEU A 267 10.89 12.05 -0.75
C LEU A 267 10.15 11.65 0.53
N SER A 268 10.24 12.44 1.62
CA SER A 268 9.45 12.17 2.83
C SER A 268 7.96 12.48 2.61
N GLN A 269 7.63 13.39 1.68
CA GLN A 269 6.25 13.84 1.49
C GLN A 269 5.31 12.74 0.95
N GLU A 270 5.79 11.82 0.10
CA GLU A 270 4.94 10.74 -0.44
C GLU A 270 4.70 9.60 0.56
N SER A 271 5.74 9.18 1.29
CA SER A 271 5.57 8.23 2.39
C SER A 271 4.66 8.77 3.47
N ASP A 272 4.81 10.06 3.79
CA ASP A 272 3.99 10.76 4.77
C ASP A 272 2.53 10.83 4.32
N ILE A 273 2.27 11.12 3.03
CA ILE A 273 0.92 11.10 2.45
C ILE A 273 0.30 9.71 2.48
N LEU A 274 1.07 8.64 2.19
CA LEU A 274 0.56 7.28 2.26
C LEU A 274 0.17 6.92 3.70
N GLN A 275 1.07 7.15 4.66
CA GLN A 275 0.78 6.93 6.08
C GLN A 275 -0.45 7.73 6.53
N LEU A 276 -0.55 8.99 6.11
CA LEU A 276 -1.68 9.86 6.44
C LEU A 276 -2.99 9.28 5.94
N LYS A 277 -3.06 8.92 4.65
CA LYS A 277 -4.27 8.34 4.06
C LYS A 277 -4.69 7.06 4.77
N THR A 278 -3.73 6.18 5.08
CA THR A 278 -4.00 4.96 5.83
C THR A 278 -4.51 5.26 7.24
N CYS A 279 -3.91 6.22 7.96
CA CYS A 279 -4.39 6.63 9.28
C CYS A 279 -5.82 7.20 9.24
N VAL A 280 -6.16 8.00 8.23
CA VAL A 280 -7.52 8.53 8.06
C VAL A 280 -8.51 7.39 7.78
N ASP A 281 -8.18 6.49 6.86
CA ASP A 281 -9.03 5.34 6.54
C ASP A 281 -9.29 4.44 7.76
N ILE A 282 -8.22 4.11 8.51
CA ILE A 282 -8.33 3.39 9.79
C ILE A 282 -9.28 4.13 10.73
N ALA A 283 -9.13 5.44 10.87
CA ALA A 283 -9.94 6.22 11.79
C ALA A 283 -11.42 6.23 11.40
N LEU A 284 -11.73 6.36 10.10
CA LEU A 284 -13.09 6.28 9.57
C LEU A 284 -13.73 4.91 9.81
N ARG A 285 -12.97 3.82 9.63
CA ARG A 285 -13.42 2.46 9.97
C ARG A 285 -13.64 2.27 11.46
N CYS A 286 -12.83 2.92 12.30
CA CYS A 286 -12.97 2.85 13.76
C CYS A 286 -14.25 3.54 14.27
N VAL A 287 -14.74 4.57 13.60
CA VAL A 287 -15.94 5.33 14.03
C VAL A 287 -17.24 4.91 13.35
N LYS A 288 -17.26 3.75 12.68
CA LYS A 288 -18.50 3.18 12.13
C LYS A 288 -19.57 3.00 13.22
N ASP A 289 -20.82 3.32 12.90
CA ASP A 289 -21.95 3.16 13.83
C ASP A 289 -22.08 1.71 14.28
N GLU A 290 -22.04 0.78 13.32
CA GLU A 290 -22.08 -0.66 13.59
C GLU A 290 -20.75 -1.16 14.19
N ARG A 291 -20.77 -1.52 15.49
CA ARG A 291 -19.57 -1.95 16.23
C ARG A 291 -18.82 -3.14 15.60
N ASN A 292 -19.54 -4.00 14.88
CA ASN A 292 -18.98 -5.20 14.27
C ASN A 292 -18.20 -4.89 12.99
N GLU A 293 -18.49 -3.75 12.34
CA GLU A 293 -17.74 -3.27 11.18
C GLU A 293 -16.40 -2.62 11.55
N ARG A 294 -16.27 -2.19 12.82
CA ARG A 294 -15.01 -1.60 13.32
C ARG A 294 -13.90 -2.66 13.32
N PRO A 295 -12.66 -2.32 12.98
CA PRO A 295 -11.53 -3.26 13.04
C PRO A 295 -11.17 -3.61 14.50
N ASP A 296 -10.43 -4.71 14.68
CA ASP A 296 -9.75 -4.98 15.95
C ASP A 296 -8.42 -4.24 16.02
N VAL A 297 -8.02 -3.80 17.21
CA VAL A 297 -6.76 -3.04 17.41
C VAL A 297 -5.54 -3.83 16.91
N LYS A 298 -5.53 -5.15 17.09
CA LYS A 298 -4.49 -6.02 16.53
C LYS A 298 -4.41 -5.93 15.01
N GLY A 299 -5.55 -5.88 14.33
CA GLY A 299 -5.63 -5.69 12.88
C GLY A 299 -5.06 -4.33 12.45
N ILE A 300 -5.39 -3.27 13.20
CA ILE A 300 -4.86 -1.92 12.99
C ILE A 300 -3.33 -1.89 13.12
N VAL A 301 -2.77 -2.48 14.19
CA VAL A 301 -1.31 -2.51 14.41
C VAL A 301 -0.62 -3.25 13.26
N ASN A 302 -1.12 -4.41 12.86
CA ASN A 302 -0.56 -5.16 11.72
C ASN A 302 -0.63 -4.38 10.40
N GLU A 303 -1.68 -3.58 10.21
CA GLU A 303 -1.83 -2.72 9.02
C GLU A 303 -0.79 -1.60 9.02
N LEU A 304 -0.57 -0.94 10.17
CA LEU A 304 0.44 0.11 10.33
C LEU A 304 1.87 -0.44 10.19
N GLU A 305 2.17 -1.64 10.70
CA GLU A 305 3.47 -2.31 10.54
C GLU A 305 3.78 -2.62 9.07
N LYS A 306 2.77 -3.02 8.29
CA LYS A 306 2.93 -3.31 6.86
C LYS A 306 3.24 -2.08 6.00
N LEU A 307 3.06 -0.87 6.52
CA LEU A 307 3.42 0.37 5.82
C LEU A 307 4.93 0.58 5.75
N GLU A 308 5.71 0.15 6.75
CA GLU A 308 7.17 0.33 6.77
C GLU A 308 7.87 -0.20 5.50
N PRO A 309 7.66 -1.48 5.09
CA PRO A 309 8.29 -2.00 3.86
C PRO A 309 7.73 -1.39 2.57
N GLN A 310 6.53 -0.79 2.58
CA GLN A 310 5.99 -0.07 1.42
C GLN A 310 6.62 1.32 1.30
N ILE A 311 6.85 1.97 2.43
CA ILE A 311 7.51 3.27 2.53
C ILE A 311 8.98 3.17 2.13
N ASP A 312 9.66 2.09 2.53
CA ASP A 312 11.04 1.84 2.10
C ASP A 312 11.14 1.72 0.56
N LYS A 313 10.11 1.18 -0.10
CA LYS A 313 10.02 1.15 -1.58
C LYS A 313 9.71 2.51 -2.21
N ILE A 314 8.96 3.37 -1.51
CA ILE A 314 8.60 4.73 -1.99
C ILE A 314 9.77 5.71 -1.81
N SER A 315 10.47 5.63 -0.67
CA SER A 315 11.65 6.45 -0.35
C SER A 315 12.81 6.26 -1.36
N THR A 316 12.80 5.14 -2.09
CA THR A 316 13.75 4.84 -3.17
C THR A 316 13.33 5.33 -4.57
N ASN A 317 12.11 5.86 -4.75
CA ASN A 317 11.63 6.33 -6.05
C ASN A 317 11.92 7.83 -6.26
N PRO A 318 12.42 8.26 -7.43
CA PRO A 318 12.69 9.68 -7.68
C PRO A 318 11.41 10.50 -7.86
N ALA A 319 11.46 11.79 -7.47
CA ALA A 319 10.32 12.71 -7.31
C ALA A 319 9.45 13.01 -8.57
N TYR A 320 9.76 12.43 -9.73
CA TYR A 320 9.04 12.65 -10.99
C TYR A 320 8.07 11.51 -11.38
N TYR A 321 7.92 10.48 -10.55
CA TYR A 321 7.18 9.26 -10.89
C TYR A 321 6.00 8.98 -9.93
N ARG A 322 4.81 8.69 -10.48
CA ARG A 322 3.62 8.24 -9.74
C ARG A 322 3.09 6.95 -10.37
N SER A 323 2.80 5.92 -9.57
CA SER A 323 2.05 4.73 -10.00
C SER A 323 0.90 4.43 -9.05
N GLY A 324 -0.33 4.34 -9.59
CA GLY A 324 -1.47 3.74 -8.89
C GLY A 324 -1.32 2.23 -8.83
N VAL A 325 -1.78 1.62 -7.74
CA VAL A 325 -1.78 0.16 -7.57
C VAL A 325 -2.74 -0.46 -8.58
N SER A 326 -2.19 -0.95 -9.68
CA SER A 326 -2.73 -2.08 -10.42
C SER A 326 -1.92 -3.30 -10.01
N GLN A 327 -2.62 -4.40 -9.71
CA GLN A 327 -2.16 -5.71 -9.21
C GLN A 327 -0.64 -5.97 -9.27
N ASP A 328 -0.04 -6.39 -8.14
CA ASP A 328 1.34 -6.89 -7.95
C ASP A 328 2.15 -7.05 -9.25
N ILE A 329 2.60 -5.93 -9.80
CA ILE A 329 3.48 -5.90 -10.96
C ILE A 329 4.85 -6.35 -10.47
N ARG A 330 5.27 -7.54 -10.85
CA ARG A 330 6.66 -7.98 -10.64
C ARG A 330 7.50 -7.39 -11.77
N GLN A 331 8.70 -6.92 -11.48
CA GLN A 331 9.65 -6.44 -12.51
C GLN A 331 10.87 -7.34 -12.54
N LYS A 332 11.33 -7.72 -13.74
CA LYS A 332 12.57 -8.47 -13.97
C LYS A 332 13.61 -7.54 -14.58
N GLU A 333 14.75 -7.44 -13.93
CA GLU A 333 15.87 -6.60 -14.38
C GLU A 333 16.88 -7.44 -15.19
N HIS A 334 17.35 -6.88 -16.30
CA HIS A 334 18.45 -7.40 -17.10
C HIS A 334 19.55 -6.35 -17.24
N LEU A 335 20.78 -6.73 -16.93
CA LEU A 335 21.97 -5.89 -17.09
C LEU A 335 22.87 -6.48 -18.17
N PHE A 336 23.24 -5.68 -19.17
CA PHE A 336 24.19 -6.06 -20.19
C PHE A 336 25.36 -5.07 -20.24
N HIS A 337 26.53 -5.61 -20.56
CA HIS A 337 27.71 -4.86 -20.92
C HIS A 337 28.17 -5.41 -22.26
N LEU A 338 27.95 -4.64 -23.33
CA LEU A 338 28.10 -5.06 -24.72
C LEU A 338 28.89 -4.03 -25.50
N TYR A 339 29.36 -4.40 -26.67
CA TYR A 339 30.16 -3.54 -27.53
C TYR A 339 29.55 -3.48 -28.93
N MET A 340 29.28 -2.28 -29.42
CA MET A 340 28.70 -2.05 -30.74
C MET A 340 29.77 -1.54 -31.71
N THR A 341 29.88 -2.20 -32.86
CA THR A 341 30.82 -1.82 -33.92
C THR A 341 30.09 -1.11 -35.05
N GLN A 342 30.38 0.18 -35.19
CA GLN A 342 29.94 1.05 -36.27
C GLN A 342 31.03 1.16 -37.32
N ARG A 343 30.68 1.00 -38.60
CA ARG A 343 31.58 1.15 -39.74
C ARG A 343 30.92 2.03 -40.77
N GLY A 344 31.39 3.26 -40.84
CA GLY A 344 30.77 4.31 -41.62
C GLY A 344 30.78 4.05 -43.13
N ILE A 345 29.96 4.85 -43.78
CA ILE A 345 29.70 4.81 -45.22
C ILE A 345 31.01 5.00 -46.01
N GLY A 346 31.32 4.05 -46.89
CA GLY A 346 32.54 4.05 -47.73
C GLY A 346 33.65 3.11 -47.26
N ALA A 347 33.53 2.47 -46.09
CA ALA A 347 34.42 1.39 -45.68
C ALA A 347 34.18 0.11 -46.53
N THR A 348 35.24 -0.67 -46.79
CA THR A 348 35.17 -1.95 -47.53
C THR A 348 34.23 -2.99 -46.91
N ASP A 349 33.91 -2.82 -45.63
CA ASP A 349 33.01 -3.63 -44.81
C ASP A 349 32.04 -2.76 -43.98
N GLY A 350 31.66 -1.60 -44.56
CA GLY A 350 30.71 -0.67 -43.98
C GLY A 350 29.36 -1.32 -43.69
N ASN A 351 28.74 -0.94 -42.57
CA ASN A 351 27.46 -1.46 -42.11
C ASN A 351 26.39 -0.38 -42.02
N GLU A 352 26.54 0.65 -42.85
CA GLU A 352 25.63 1.79 -43.01
C GLU A 352 25.41 2.08 -44.50
N LYS A 353 24.23 2.60 -44.86
CA LYS A 353 23.92 3.01 -46.23
C LYS A 353 22.94 4.18 -46.26
N PHE A 354 23.24 5.19 -47.08
CA PHE A 354 22.28 6.27 -47.36
C PHE A 354 21.03 5.72 -48.08
N VAL A 355 19.87 6.09 -47.56
CA VAL A 355 18.56 5.91 -48.21
C VAL A 355 18.11 7.21 -48.86
N VAL A 356 18.32 8.33 -48.17
CA VAL A 356 18.05 9.68 -48.67
C VAL A 356 19.23 10.57 -48.31
N ASN A 357 19.73 11.34 -49.26
CA ASN A 357 20.69 12.41 -49.04
C ASN A 357 20.30 13.57 -49.95
N CYS A 358 19.59 14.54 -49.40
CA CYS A 358 19.26 15.78 -50.07
C CYS A 358 19.88 16.93 -49.29
N GLY A 359 20.13 18.08 -49.91
CA GLY A 359 20.75 19.23 -49.24
C GLY A 359 20.00 19.80 -48.02
N PHE A 360 18.89 19.17 -47.60
CA PHE A 360 18.10 19.48 -46.41
C PHE A 360 18.30 18.48 -45.27
N GLY A 361 18.92 17.31 -45.50
CA GLY A 361 19.13 16.26 -44.50
C GLY A 361 19.46 14.88 -45.09
N SER A 362 19.89 13.97 -44.24
CA SER A 362 20.24 12.60 -44.62
C SER A 362 19.51 11.57 -43.77
N ILE A 363 19.09 10.47 -44.41
CA ILE A 363 18.57 9.26 -43.75
C ILE A 363 19.50 8.11 -44.10
N VAL A 364 20.02 7.45 -43.08
CA VAL A 364 20.92 6.30 -43.18
C VAL A 364 20.27 5.11 -42.50
N VAL A 365 20.40 3.93 -43.09
CA VAL A 365 20.05 2.66 -42.45
C VAL A 365 21.31 1.91 -42.05
N ASP A 366 21.23 1.17 -40.95
CA ASP A 366 22.37 0.52 -40.32
C ASP A 366 22.10 -0.94 -39.93
N ASP A 367 23.18 -1.72 -39.86
CA ASP A 367 23.20 -3.10 -39.34
C ASP A 367 24.48 -3.34 -38.51
N PHE A 368 24.58 -2.66 -37.37
CA PHE A 368 25.73 -2.70 -36.47
C PHE A 368 25.86 -4.02 -35.74
N THR A 369 27.10 -4.44 -35.51
CA THR A 369 27.40 -5.70 -34.82
C THR A 369 27.50 -5.47 -33.31
N ILE A 370 26.84 -6.33 -32.51
CA ILE A 370 26.88 -6.29 -31.04
C ILE A 370 27.64 -7.51 -30.50
N ARG A 371 28.64 -7.27 -29.65
CA ARG A 371 29.52 -8.31 -29.07
C ARG A 371 29.61 -8.22 -27.55
N ASP A 372 30.11 -9.28 -26.91
CA ASP A 372 30.38 -9.34 -25.45
C ASP A 372 31.75 -8.77 -25.04
N GLY A 373 32.56 -8.33 -26.00
CA GLY A 373 33.86 -7.71 -25.80
C GLY A 373 34.23 -6.73 -26.91
N PRO A 374 35.20 -5.82 -26.68
CA PRO A 374 35.60 -4.80 -27.66
C PRO A 374 36.47 -5.36 -28.78
N ALA A 375 37.06 -6.54 -28.60
CA ALA A 375 37.94 -7.15 -29.57
C ALA A 375 37.15 -7.63 -30.82
N PRO A 376 37.71 -7.51 -32.04
CA PRO A 376 37.02 -7.94 -33.27
C PRO A 376 36.60 -9.41 -33.28
N ASN A 377 37.27 -10.27 -32.51
CA ASN A 377 37.02 -11.70 -32.37
C ASN A 377 36.11 -12.07 -31.18
N ALA A 378 35.57 -11.11 -30.43
CA ALA A 378 34.64 -11.35 -29.33
C ALA A 378 33.32 -11.99 -29.83
N ASN A 379 32.57 -12.65 -28.95
CA ASN A 379 31.40 -13.43 -29.35
C ASN A 379 30.28 -12.51 -29.87
N LEU A 380 29.61 -12.95 -30.92
CA LEU A 380 28.46 -12.24 -31.48
C LEU A 380 27.24 -12.45 -30.57
N VAL A 381 26.73 -11.36 -29.99
CA VAL A 381 25.54 -11.39 -29.13
C VAL A 381 24.28 -11.07 -29.95
N GLY A 382 24.39 -10.17 -30.92
CA GLY A 382 23.28 -9.72 -31.75
C GLY A 382 23.68 -8.65 -32.75
N ARG A 383 22.68 -7.99 -33.32
CA ARG A 383 22.88 -6.87 -34.25
C ARG A 383 21.93 -5.72 -33.93
N ALA A 384 22.43 -4.49 -33.92
CA ALA A 384 21.59 -3.29 -33.85
C ALA A 384 21.21 -2.87 -35.27
N ARG A 385 19.91 -2.80 -35.53
CA ARG A 385 19.35 -2.52 -36.86
C ARG A 385 18.34 -1.41 -36.78
N GLY A 386 18.49 -0.40 -37.63
CA GLY A 386 17.46 0.61 -37.79
C GLY A 386 17.86 1.71 -38.74
N MET A 387 17.58 2.94 -38.32
CA MET A 387 17.91 4.12 -39.10
C MET A 387 18.33 5.29 -38.21
N HIS A 388 19.17 6.15 -38.76
CA HIS A 388 19.54 7.42 -38.20
C HIS A 388 19.38 8.56 -39.21
N VAL A 389 19.03 9.74 -38.70
CA VAL A 389 18.64 10.92 -39.49
C VAL A 389 19.37 12.15 -38.97
N CYS A 390 19.85 12.99 -39.88
CA CYS A 390 20.37 14.34 -39.56
C CYS A 390 19.68 15.40 -40.42
N ASP A 391 19.61 16.62 -39.90
CA ASP A 391 19.30 17.79 -40.73
C ASP A 391 20.56 18.31 -41.43
N GLY A 392 20.38 18.99 -42.55
CA GLY A 392 21.48 19.45 -43.41
C GLY A 392 22.09 20.80 -43.00
N MET A 393 21.69 21.40 -41.87
CA MET A 393 22.14 22.74 -41.48
C MET A 393 23.15 22.68 -40.34
N GLY A 394 24.31 22.09 -40.63
CA GLY A 394 25.55 22.31 -39.88
C GLY A 394 25.43 22.20 -38.37
N ASP A 395 25.24 20.99 -37.86
CA ASP A 395 25.78 20.49 -36.58
C ASP A 395 25.64 18.95 -36.54
N ASP A 396 26.58 18.28 -35.86
CA ASP A 396 26.87 16.83 -35.87
C ASP A 396 25.82 15.93 -35.17
N HIS A 397 24.56 16.37 -35.07
CA HIS A 397 23.53 15.69 -34.29
C HIS A 397 22.67 14.75 -35.14
N TRP A 398 22.98 13.46 -35.06
CA TRP A 398 22.19 12.40 -35.67
C TRP A 398 21.25 11.77 -34.64
N LEU A 399 19.95 11.78 -34.92
CA LEU A 399 18.95 11.03 -34.15
C LEU A 399 18.77 9.65 -34.73
N PHE A 400 18.62 8.63 -33.90
CA PHE A 400 18.44 7.27 -34.39
C PHE A 400 17.35 6.49 -33.68
N CYS A 401 16.87 5.46 -34.38
CA CYS A 401 16.00 4.42 -33.85
C CYS A 401 16.53 3.05 -34.28
N HIS A 402 17.06 2.27 -33.34
CA HIS A 402 17.58 0.93 -33.60
C HIS A 402 16.85 -0.13 -32.78
N SER A 403 16.84 -1.35 -33.27
CA SER A 403 16.50 -2.54 -32.51
C SER A 403 17.73 -3.44 -32.40
N ILE A 404 18.20 -3.73 -31.18
CA ILE A 404 19.14 -4.82 -30.95
C ILE A 404 18.36 -6.13 -31.04
N VAL A 405 18.66 -6.92 -32.07
CA VAL A 405 18.11 -8.26 -32.27
C VAL A 405 19.14 -9.26 -31.76
N PHE A 406 18.78 -10.00 -30.71
CA PHE A 406 19.67 -10.98 -30.09
C PHE A 406 19.69 -12.28 -30.90
N THR A 407 20.90 -12.76 -31.17
CA THR A 407 21.16 -14.01 -31.88
C THR A 407 21.84 -15.06 -31.01
N ASP A 408 22.36 -14.65 -29.84
CA ASP A 408 22.88 -15.57 -28.84
C ASP A 408 21.81 -16.57 -28.37
N THR A 409 22.26 -17.77 -28.01
CA THR A 409 21.38 -18.89 -27.64
C THR A 409 20.41 -18.56 -26.50
N ARG A 410 20.78 -17.67 -25.56
CA ARG A 410 19.96 -17.33 -24.39
C ARG A 410 18.76 -16.43 -24.72
N PHE A 411 18.90 -15.52 -25.68
CA PHE A 411 17.89 -14.49 -25.98
C PHE A 411 17.44 -14.51 -27.44
N LYS A 412 17.70 -15.61 -28.14
CA LYS A 412 17.48 -15.74 -29.58
C LYS A 412 16.06 -15.33 -29.97
N GLY A 413 15.95 -14.38 -30.89
CA GLY A 413 14.68 -13.87 -31.41
C GLY A 413 14.00 -12.80 -30.53
N SER A 414 14.53 -12.51 -29.35
CA SER A 414 14.15 -11.33 -28.56
C SER A 414 14.84 -10.09 -29.10
N SER A 415 14.21 -8.92 -28.92
CA SER A 415 14.78 -7.66 -29.36
C SER A 415 14.55 -6.53 -28.36
N LEU A 416 15.43 -5.53 -28.38
CA LEU A 416 15.32 -4.29 -27.60
C LEU A 416 15.30 -3.12 -28.56
N LYS A 417 14.25 -2.30 -28.49
CA LYS A 417 14.11 -1.08 -29.27
C LYS A 417 14.65 0.10 -28.48
N MET A 418 15.51 0.90 -29.12
CA MET A 418 16.17 2.05 -28.51
C MET A 418 16.12 3.28 -29.41
N LEU A 419 16.06 4.43 -28.74
CA LEU A 419 16.08 5.77 -29.33
C LEU A 419 17.19 6.58 -28.67
N GLY A 420 17.92 7.35 -29.46
CA GLY A 420 18.99 8.19 -28.93
C GLY A 420 19.61 9.06 -30.02
N ASP A 421 20.73 9.65 -29.67
CA ASP A 421 21.53 10.47 -30.56
C ASP A 421 23.00 10.02 -30.59
N PHE A 422 23.70 10.38 -31.66
CA PHE A 422 25.14 10.19 -31.79
C PHE A 422 25.89 11.48 -31.46
N ALA A 423 26.08 11.77 -30.17
CA ALA A 423 26.97 12.87 -29.74
C ALA A 423 28.45 12.51 -30.01
N TYR A 424 29.20 13.44 -30.60
CA TYR A 424 30.60 13.19 -31.02
C TYR A 424 31.62 13.30 -29.87
N GLU A 425 31.31 14.02 -28.79
CA GLU A 425 32.29 14.40 -27.76
C GLU A 425 31.96 13.92 -26.33
N ASN A 426 30.81 13.29 -26.12
CA ASN A 426 30.33 12.88 -24.78
C ASN A 426 29.82 11.44 -24.75
N ASP A 427 29.80 10.85 -23.54
CA ASP A 427 29.05 9.61 -23.28
C ASP A 427 27.56 9.89 -23.60
N ALA A 428 26.96 9.10 -24.48
CA ALA A 428 25.57 9.27 -24.91
C ALA A 428 24.65 8.40 -24.05
N GLU A 429 23.46 8.90 -23.75
CA GLU A 429 22.41 8.14 -23.07
C GLU A 429 21.25 7.88 -24.03
N TRP A 430 20.93 6.61 -24.24
CA TRP A 430 19.85 6.20 -25.13
C TRP A 430 18.71 5.57 -24.33
N ALA A 431 17.47 5.84 -24.73
CA ALA A 431 16.29 5.31 -24.09
C ALA A 431 15.90 3.96 -24.71
N ILE A 432 15.59 2.97 -23.87
CA ILE A 432 14.94 1.74 -24.29
C ILE A 432 13.44 1.97 -24.20
N VAL A 433 12.75 1.86 -25.34
CA VAL A 433 11.33 2.22 -25.50
C VAL A 433 10.43 1.03 -25.81
N GLY A 434 10.99 -0.18 -25.74
CA GLY A 434 10.25 -1.41 -25.93
C GLY A 434 11.15 -2.59 -26.23
N GLY A 435 10.54 -3.76 -26.37
CA GLY A 435 11.23 -4.98 -26.76
C GLY A 435 10.25 -6.10 -27.07
N THR A 436 10.78 -7.23 -27.51
CA THR A 436 10.03 -8.44 -27.87
C THR A 436 10.60 -9.66 -27.16
N GLY A 437 9.79 -10.73 -27.06
CA GLY A 437 10.23 -11.99 -26.45
C GLY A 437 10.47 -11.85 -24.95
N GLU A 438 11.68 -12.18 -24.49
CA GLU A 438 12.10 -12.01 -23.08
C GLU A 438 12.11 -10.55 -22.62
N PHE A 439 12.12 -9.60 -23.56
CA PHE A 439 12.17 -8.17 -23.30
C PHE A 439 10.86 -7.46 -23.62
N ALA A 440 9.74 -8.17 -23.63
CA ALA A 440 8.44 -7.54 -23.82
C ALA A 440 8.14 -6.55 -22.68
N TYR A 441 7.53 -5.42 -23.05
CA TYR A 441 7.35 -4.24 -22.18
C TYR A 441 8.64 -3.71 -21.55
N ALA A 442 9.79 -3.96 -22.18
CA ALA A 442 11.06 -3.44 -21.73
C ALA A 442 11.08 -1.91 -21.75
N ASN A 443 11.46 -1.33 -20.62
CA ASN A 443 11.88 0.06 -20.49
C ASN A 443 13.26 0.11 -19.83
N GLY A 444 14.02 1.17 -20.07
CA GLY A 444 15.37 1.27 -19.51
C GLY A 444 16.25 2.27 -20.23
N ALA A 445 17.55 2.16 -20.02
CA ALA A 445 18.55 3.06 -20.57
C ALA A 445 19.80 2.30 -21.05
N VAL A 446 20.47 2.89 -22.02
CA VAL A 446 21.79 2.47 -22.50
C VAL A 446 22.76 3.63 -22.31
N THR A 447 23.82 3.43 -21.54
CA THR A 447 24.97 4.34 -21.55
C THR A 447 25.91 3.87 -22.65
N ALA A 448 26.15 4.72 -23.64
CA ALA A 448 26.94 4.42 -24.82
C ALA A 448 28.17 5.33 -24.88
N LYS A 449 29.36 4.74 -24.91
CA LYS A 449 30.63 5.48 -24.94
C LYS A 449 31.50 5.06 -26.11
N VAL A 450 31.99 6.01 -26.90
CA VAL A 450 33.01 5.70 -27.90
C VAL A 450 34.34 5.42 -27.21
N ILE A 451 34.83 4.18 -27.34
CA ILE A 451 36.11 3.75 -26.76
C ILE A 451 37.23 3.65 -27.79
N GLN A 452 36.89 3.59 -29.07
CA GLN A 452 37.85 3.56 -30.17
C GLN A 452 37.25 4.21 -31.40
N THR A 453 38.04 5.09 -32.03
CA THR A 453 37.76 5.67 -33.35
C THR A 453 38.79 5.14 -34.34
N HIS A 454 38.34 4.72 -35.51
CA HIS A 454 39.21 4.36 -36.62
C HIS A 454 39.32 5.55 -37.57
N THR A 455 40.52 5.80 -38.08
CA THR A 455 40.81 6.74 -39.18
C THR A 455 41.68 6.00 -40.18
N PRO A 456 41.54 6.21 -41.51
CA PRO A 456 40.71 7.21 -42.20
C PRO A 456 39.25 6.77 -42.47
N ALA A 457 38.88 5.51 -42.22
CA ALA A 457 37.49 5.04 -42.34
C ALA A 457 36.69 5.41 -41.09
N THR A 458 35.54 6.07 -41.25
CA THR A 458 34.63 6.56 -40.20
C THR A 458 34.00 5.44 -39.36
N GLY A 459 34.82 4.64 -38.67
CA GLY A 459 34.40 3.53 -37.81
C GLY A 459 34.56 3.84 -36.33
N ARG A 460 33.66 3.32 -35.50
CA ARG A 460 33.65 3.50 -34.05
C ARG A 460 33.35 2.20 -33.32
N ILE A 461 33.95 2.03 -32.15
CA ILE A 461 33.53 1.01 -31.18
C ILE A 461 32.90 1.73 -30.00
N TRP A 462 31.67 1.34 -29.69
CA TRP A 462 30.90 1.84 -28.57
C TRP A 462 30.87 0.80 -27.45
N ASP A 463 31.21 1.19 -26.23
CA ASP A 463 30.90 0.47 -24.98
C ASP A 463 29.46 0.80 -24.59
N LEU A 464 28.61 -0.22 -24.51
CA LEU A 464 27.20 -0.13 -24.18
C LEU A 464 26.93 -0.80 -22.82
N ARG A 465 26.51 0.00 -21.85
CA ARG A 465 25.95 -0.50 -20.58
C ARG A 465 24.45 -0.39 -20.61
N ILE A 466 23.77 -1.52 -20.77
CA ILE A 466 22.32 -1.59 -20.99
C ILE A 466 21.66 -2.06 -19.69
N ARG A 467 20.70 -1.29 -19.19
CA ARG A 467 19.86 -1.64 -18.04
C ARG A 467 18.41 -1.71 -18.49
N VAL A 468 17.80 -2.90 -18.42
CA VAL A 468 16.45 -3.18 -18.90
C VAL A 468 15.56 -3.64 -17.76
N PHE A 469 14.37 -3.08 -17.66
CA PHE A 469 13.30 -3.51 -16.76
C PHE A 469 12.13 -4.04 -17.58
N CYS A 470 11.75 -5.30 -17.36
CA CYS A 470 10.63 -5.95 -18.02
C CYS A 470 9.50 -6.18 -17.01
N LEU A 471 8.27 -5.81 -17.37
CA LEU A 471 7.09 -6.05 -16.54
C LEU A 471 6.69 -7.54 -16.60
N CYS A 472 6.62 -8.20 -15.45
CA CYS A 472 6.16 -9.59 -15.29
C CYS A 472 4.70 -9.61 -14.83
N ILE A 473 3.83 -10.18 -15.66
CA ILE A 473 2.38 -10.23 -15.40
C ILE A 473 2.03 -11.51 -14.60
N PRO A 474 1.12 -11.49 -13.61
CA PRO A 474 0.74 -12.68 -12.84
C PRO A 474 0.14 -13.83 -13.67
N GLU A 475 0.12 -15.05 -13.12
CA GLU A 475 -0.58 -16.21 -13.71
C GLU A 475 -2.11 -15.97 -13.80
N ASN A 476 -2.75 -16.47 -14.86
CA ASN A 476 -4.19 -16.39 -15.13
C ASN A 476 -4.73 -14.97 -15.30
N THR A 477 -3.98 -14.14 -16.03
CA THR A 477 -4.36 -12.76 -16.33
C THR A 477 -5.36 -12.70 -17.49
N LYS A 478 -6.44 -11.95 -17.30
CA LYS A 478 -7.39 -11.60 -18.36
C LYS A 478 -6.81 -10.50 -19.25
N MET A 479 -6.83 -10.69 -20.56
CA MET A 479 -6.50 -9.66 -21.54
C MET A 479 -7.66 -9.46 -22.52
N GLY A 480 -7.99 -8.20 -22.79
CA GLY A 480 -9.20 -7.79 -23.49
C GLY A 480 -10.27 -7.23 -22.53
N PRO A 481 -11.58 -7.40 -22.80
CA PRO A 481 -12.09 -7.89 -24.06
C PRO A 481 -11.83 -6.82 -25.14
N TRP A 482 -11.54 -7.27 -26.35
CA TRP A 482 -11.43 -6.37 -27.50
C TRP A 482 -12.84 -6.10 -28.03
N TRP A 483 -13.09 -4.83 -28.32
CA TRP A 483 -14.36 -4.27 -28.80
C TRP A 483 -15.43 -4.01 -27.70
N ASP A 484 -16.68 -3.77 -28.12
CA ASP A 484 -17.80 -3.18 -27.39
C ASP A 484 -18.03 -3.85 -26.03
N ARG A 485 -17.75 -3.08 -24.98
CA ARG A 485 -17.81 -3.55 -23.59
C ARG A 485 -19.20 -3.51 -23.00
N GLU A 486 -20.17 -2.96 -23.72
CA GLU A 486 -21.52 -2.68 -23.23
C GLU A 486 -22.58 -3.51 -23.97
N ALA A 487 -22.34 -3.90 -25.23
CA ALA A 487 -23.24 -4.77 -25.99
C ALA A 487 -23.19 -6.25 -25.54
N GLY A 488 -24.33 -6.95 -25.66
CA GLY A 488 -24.47 -8.37 -25.36
C GLY A 488 -24.41 -8.74 -23.87
N ALA A 489 -24.70 -10.00 -23.55
CA ALA A 489 -24.56 -10.56 -22.21
C ALA A 489 -23.10 -10.93 -21.91
N ALA A 490 -22.64 -10.65 -20.70
CA ALA A 490 -21.28 -11.01 -20.27
C ALA A 490 -21.19 -12.50 -19.90
N PHE A 491 -20.23 -13.18 -20.50
CA PHE A 491 -19.92 -14.58 -20.24
C PHE A 491 -18.46 -14.73 -19.81
N ASP A 492 -18.26 -15.41 -18.69
CA ASP A 492 -16.95 -15.50 -18.06
C ASP A 492 -16.80 -16.84 -17.32
N ILE A 493 -15.56 -17.22 -17.04
CA ILE A 493 -15.27 -18.41 -16.23
C ILE A 493 -15.33 -18.01 -14.74
N PRO A 494 -15.98 -18.78 -13.85
CA PRO A 494 -16.00 -18.50 -12.42
C PRO A 494 -14.58 -18.38 -11.85
N GLU A 495 -14.31 -17.34 -11.05
CA GLU A 495 -12.97 -17.08 -10.47
C GLU A 495 -12.46 -18.24 -9.61
N ALA A 496 -13.36 -19.02 -8.99
CA ALA A 496 -13.01 -20.20 -8.21
C ALA A 496 -12.41 -21.34 -9.05
N GLU A 497 -12.59 -21.34 -10.38
CA GLU A 497 -12.17 -22.42 -11.28
C GLU A 497 -11.37 -21.88 -12.48
N PRO A 498 -10.21 -21.23 -12.27
CA PRO A 498 -9.51 -20.57 -13.35
C PRO A 498 -8.93 -21.59 -14.35
N PRO A 499 -8.96 -21.28 -15.65
CA PRO A 499 -8.47 -22.19 -16.68
C PRO A 499 -6.94 -22.32 -16.59
N ARG A 500 -6.43 -23.54 -16.79
CA ARG A 500 -4.98 -23.83 -16.79
C ARG A 500 -4.51 -24.38 -18.14
N CYS A 501 -5.23 -25.28 -18.77
CA CYS A 501 -4.79 -25.84 -20.05
C CYS A 501 -5.97 -26.02 -21.00
N LEU A 502 -5.96 -25.28 -22.10
CA LEU A 502 -6.97 -25.36 -23.13
C LEU A 502 -6.87 -26.71 -23.85
N GLN A 503 -8.00 -27.38 -24.06
CA GLN A 503 -8.06 -28.72 -24.66
C GLN A 503 -8.75 -28.69 -26.02
N THR A 504 -9.88 -27.99 -26.08
CA THR A 504 -10.67 -27.87 -27.31
C THR A 504 -11.19 -26.46 -27.46
N VAL A 505 -11.31 -25.98 -28.69
CA VAL A 505 -12.01 -24.74 -29.01
C VAL A 505 -12.96 -25.01 -30.16
N THR A 506 -14.25 -24.81 -29.91
CA THR A 506 -15.31 -24.86 -30.90
C THR A 506 -15.73 -23.44 -31.25
N VAL A 507 -15.61 -23.09 -32.53
CA VAL A 507 -16.05 -21.79 -33.05
C VAL A 507 -17.26 -22.03 -33.95
N GLY A 508 -18.39 -21.41 -33.61
CA GLY A 508 -19.55 -21.29 -34.50
C GLY A 508 -19.45 -19.99 -35.29
N TYR A 509 -19.53 -20.08 -36.61
CA TYR A 509 -19.31 -18.93 -37.51
C TYR A 509 -20.18 -19.00 -38.77
N GLY A 510 -20.36 -17.84 -39.39
CA GLY A 510 -20.93 -17.64 -40.71
C GLY A 510 -20.18 -16.48 -41.35
N ASP A 511 -20.88 -15.40 -41.68
CA ASP A 511 -20.24 -14.14 -42.07
C ASP A 511 -19.56 -13.44 -40.88
N VAL A 512 -19.98 -13.78 -39.66
CA VAL A 512 -19.46 -13.29 -38.36
C VAL A 512 -19.18 -14.47 -37.42
N ILE A 513 -18.58 -14.20 -36.26
CA ILE A 513 -18.41 -15.21 -35.19
C ILE A 513 -19.68 -15.24 -34.34
N ASN A 514 -20.45 -16.33 -34.45
CA ASN A 514 -21.74 -16.48 -33.78
C ASN A 514 -21.59 -16.99 -32.35
N CYS A 515 -20.72 -17.98 -32.13
CA CYS A 515 -20.47 -18.50 -30.79
C CYS A 515 -19.06 -19.06 -30.61
N ILE A 516 -18.69 -19.17 -29.34
CA ILE A 516 -17.47 -19.84 -28.91
C ILE A 516 -17.77 -20.78 -27.73
N GLU A 517 -17.23 -21.99 -27.81
CA GLU A 517 -17.21 -22.97 -26.73
C GLU A 517 -15.79 -23.50 -26.61
N PHE A 518 -15.32 -23.80 -25.41
CA PHE A 518 -14.03 -24.44 -25.21
C PHE A 518 -14.02 -25.34 -24.00
N SER A 519 -13.18 -26.36 -24.03
CA SER A 519 -12.89 -27.17 -22.84
C SER A 519 -11.45 -26.95 -22.38
N TYR A 520 -11.26 -27.01 -21.07
CA TYR A 520 -9.97 -26.78 -20.44
C TYR A 520 -9.82 -27.65 -19.19
N THR A 521 -8.59 -27.85 -18.74
CA THR A 521 -8.29 -28.40 -17.41
C THR A 521 -8.05 -27.24 -16.43
N ASN A 522 -8.63 -27.30 -15.24
CA ASN A 522 -8.40 -26.33 -14.16
C ASN A 522 -7.10 -26.65 -13.39
N LYS A 523 -6.76 -25.84 -12.36
CA LYS A 523 -5.57 -26.10 -11.52
C LYS A 523 -5.60 -27.45 -10.79
N ALA A 524 -6.78 -27.97 -10.47
CA ALA A 524 -6.98 -29.28 -9.87
C ALA A 524 -6.87 -30.46 -10.87
N GLY A 525 -6.69 -30.17 -12.17
CA GLY A 525 -6.60 -31.19 -13.22
C GLY A 525 -7.97 -31.73 -13.68
N GLU A 526 -9.06 -31.09 -13.28
CA GLU A 526 -10.41 -31.46 -13.70
C GLU A 526 -10.73 -30.85 -15.06
N LYS A 527 -11.35 -31.64 -15.94
CA LYS A 527 -11.82 -31.15 -17.24
C LYS A 527 -13.15 -30.40 -17.08
N LYS A 528 -13.19 -29.18 -17.58
CA LYS A 528 -14.34 -28.28 -17.57
C LYS A 528 -14.64 -27.81 -18.99
N THR A 529 -15.87 -27.39 -19.23
CA THR A 529 -16.32 -26.81 -20.51
C THR A 529 -17.01 -25.47 -20.22
N ALA A 530 -16.73 -24.48 -21.06
CA ALA A 530 -17.35 -23.17 -21.02
C ALA A 530 -17.93 -22.84 -22.39
N GLY A 531 -19.16 -22.32 -22.40
CA GLY A 531 -19.94 -22.09 -23.62
C GLY A 531 -20.94 -23.22 -23.93
N PRO A 532 -21.56 -23.18 -25.13
CA PRO A 532 -21.37 -22.16 -26.16
C PRO A 532 -21.93 -20.81 -25.74
N TRP A 533 -21.12 -19.76 -25.87
CA TRP A 533 -21.53 -18.38 -25.65
C TRP A 533 -21.89 -17.74 -26.98
N GLY A 534 -23.10 -17.17 -27.11
CA GLY A 534 -23.66 -16.68 -28.37
C GLY A 534 -24.68 -17.64 -28.99
N SER A 535 -25.04 -17.42 -30.26
CA SER A 535 -26.04 -18.24 -30.97
C SER A 535 -25.41 -19.30 -31.87
N HIS A 536 -26.22 -20.20 -32.44
CA HIS A 536 -25.72 -21.23 -33.35
C HIS A 536 -25.29 -20.60 -34.69
N GLY A 537 -24.01 -20.75 -35.03
CA GLY A 537 -23.51 -20.34 -36.35
C GLY A 537 -23.95 -21.28 -37.47
N ALA A 538 -23.91 -20.78 -38.71
CA ALA A 538 -24.22 -21.57 -39.90
C ALA A 538 -23.22 -22.74 -40.10
N LEU A 539 -21.97 -22.52 -39.69
CA LEU A 539 -20.89 -23.50 -39.67
C LEU A 539 -20.34 -23.62 -38.25
N THR A 540 -19.82 -24.79 -37.90
CA THR A 540 -19.16 -25.03 -36.62
C THR A 540 -17.87 -25.80 -36.86
N ARG A 541 -16.77 -25.36 -36.23
CA ARG A 541 -15.48 -26.05 -36.28
C ARG A 541 -14.99 -26.29 -34.87
N THR A 542 -14.82 -27.55 -34.50
CA THR A 542 -14.14 -27.95 -33.25
C THR A 542 -12.67 -28.26 -33.54
N ILE A 543 -11.80 -27.58 -32.81
CA ILE A 543 -10.36 -27.77 -32.80
C ILE A 543 -10.01 -28.59 -31.57
N MET A 544 -9.35 -29.73 -31.79
CA MET A 544 -8.79 -30.57 -30.73
C MET A 544 -7.30 -30.27 -30.65
N LEU A 545 -6.83 -29.70 -29.54
CA LEU A 545 -5.42 -29.40 -29.35
C LEU A 545 -4.67 -30.68 -28.96
N ALA A 546 -3.53 -30.92 -29.60
CA ALA A 546 -2.65 -32.04 -29.22
C ALA A 546 -2.07 -31.83 -27.80
N PRO A 547 -1.57 -32.88 -27.13
CA PRO A 547 -1.07 -32.78 -25.74
C PRO A 547 0.01 -31.72 -25.48
N SER A 548 0.77 -31.31 -26.51
CA SER A 548 1.80 -30.27 -26.44
C SER A 548 1.48 -29.05 -27.30
N GLU A 549 0.25 -28.99 -27.83
CA GLU A 549 -0.21 -27.86 -28.62
C GLU A 549 -0.88 -26.83 -27.72
N ILE A 550 -0.45 -25.59 -27.88
CA ILE A 550 -0.91 -24.47 -27.08
C ILE A 550 -1.23 -23.28 -27.98
N ILE A 551 -2.33 -22.60 -27.71
CA ILE A 551 -2.66 -21.37 -28.41
C ILE A 551 -1.79 -20.24 -27.83
N LYS A 552 -1.03 -19.57 -28.70
CA LYS A 552 -0.13 -18.47 -28.34
C LYS A 552 -0.78 -17.12 -28.55
N GLN A 553 -1.60 -17.02 -29.59
CA GLN A 553 -2.12 -15.75 -30.06
C GLN A 553 -3.49 -15.96 -30.71
N VAL A 554 -4.35 -14.96 -30.51
CA VAL A 554 -5.66 -14.84 -31.13
C VAL A 554 -5.63 -13.56 -31.96
N LEU A 555 -5.99 -13.69 -33.23
CA LEU A 555 -6.16 -12.58 -34.17
C LEU A 555 -7.62 -12.53 -34.58
N GLY A 556 -8.12 -11.35 -34.92
CA GLY A 556 -9.46 -11.24 -35.47
C GLY A 556 -9.74 -9.84 -35.99
N THR A 557 -10.95 -9.68 -36.51
CA THR A 557 -11.49 -8.38 -36.91
C THR A 557 -12.83 -8.17 -36.24
N ALA A 558 -13.17 -6.92 -35.93
CA ALA A 558 -14.49 -6.52 -35.48
C ALA A 558 -15.04 -5.42 -36.40
N SER A 559 -16.34 -5.48 -36.69
CA SER A 559 -17.03 -4.50 -37.53
C SER A 559 -18.48 -4.38 -37.11
N THR A 560 -19.06 -3.20 -37.36
CA THR A 560 -20.47 -2.95 -37.13
C THR A 560 -21.28 -3.59 -38.26
N VAL A 561 -22.23 -4.47 -37.90
CA VAL A 561 -23.11 -5.18 -38.83
C VAL A 561 -24.54 -4.89 -38.38
N GLY A 562 -25.27 -4.05 -39.12
CA GLY A 562 -26.55 -3.51 -38.65
C GLY A 562 -26.32 -2.45 -37.56
N GLU A 563 -26.99 -2.60 -36.41
CA GLU A 563 -26.83 -1.72 -35.25
C GLU A 563 -25.82 -2.26 -34.22
N ASP A 564 -25.49 -3.56 -34.30
CA ASP A 564 -24.57 -4.20 -33.36
C ASP A 564 -23.15 -4.22 -33.90
N THR A 565 -22.19 -4.10 -32.98
CA THR A 565 -20.81 -4.37 -33.34
C THR A 565 -20.34 -5.72 -32.83
N VAL A 566 -19.76 -6.48 -33.77
CA VAL A 566 -19.52 -7.91 -33.61
C VAL A 566 -18.13 -8.29 -34.12
N VAL A 567 -17.60 -9.37 -33.57
CA VAL A 567 -16.38 -10.03 -34.05
C VAL A 567 -16.71 -10.73 -35.36
N THR A 568 -16.12 -10.25 -36.45
CA THR A 568 -16.37 -10.72 -37.81
C THR A 568 -15.43 -11.85 -38.21
N SER A 569 -14.20 -11.85 -37.69
CA SER A 569 -13.27 -12.97 -37.89
C SER A 569 -12.48 -13.34 -36.65
N LEU A 570 -12.05 -14.61 -36.61
CA LEU A 570 -11.23 -15.16 -35.55
C LEU A 570 -10.21 -16.14 -36.12
N THR A 571 -8.95 -15.99 -35.74
CA THR A 571 -7.84 -16.88 -36.09
C THR A 571 -7.09 -17.23 -34.82
N LEU A 572 -6.86 -18.52 -34.59
CA LEU A 572 -6.11 -19.03 -33.44
C LEU A 572 -4.74 -19.50 -33.93
N VAL A 573 -3.67 -18.91 -33.40
CA VAL A 573 -2.29 -19.26 -33.73
C VAL A 573 -1.73 -20.10 -32.59
N SER A 574 -1.39 -21.36 -32.88
CA SER A 574 -0.74 -22.27 -31.94
C SER A 574 0.77 -22.34 -32.17
N ASN A 575 1.47 -23.05 -31.29
CA ASN A 575 2.88 -23.41 -31.50
C ASN A 575 3.11 -24.44 -32.62
N LEU A 576 2.06 -25.07 -33.15
CA LEU A 576 2.16 -26.07 -34.21
C LEU A 576 1.58 -25.59 -35.55
N THR A 577 0.46 -24.85 -35.52
CA THR A 577 -0.26 -24.46 -36.73
C THR A 577 -1.16 -23.23 -36.46
N THR A 578 -1.82 -22.76 -37.51
CA THR A 578 -2.81 -21.70 -37.44
C THR A 578 -4.18 -22.23 -37.85
N TYR A 579 -5.20 -21.94 -37.03
CA TYR A 579 -6.59 -22.30 -37.28
C TYR A 579 -7.42 -21.07 -37.66
N GLY A 580 -8.14 -21.16 -38.78
CA GLY A 580 -8.92 -20.06 -39.33
C GLY A 580 -8.25 -19.43 -40.57
N PRO A 581 -8.64 -18.20 -40.95
CA PRO A 581 -9.64 -17.37 -40.28
C PRO A 581 -11.04 -18.02 -40.35
N PHE A 582 -11.74 -18.01 -39.22
CA PHE A 582 -13.17 -18.26 -39.15
C PHE A 582 -13.90 -16.94 -39.38
N GLY A 583 -15.07 -16.98 -40.03
CA GLY A 583 -15.81 -15.78 -40.39
C GLY A 583 -15.21 -15.00 -41.55
N THR A 584 -15.57 -13.72 -41.67
CA THR A 584 -15.09 -12.81 -42.71
C THR A 584 -14.14 -11.78 -42.15
N THR A 585 -12.92 -11.71 -42.67
CA THR A 585 -11.92 -10.70 -42.30
C THR A 585 -12.35 -9.33 -42.82
N ASN A 586 -13.18 -8.63 -42.05
CA ASN A 586 -13.71 -7.31 -42.39
C ASN A 586 -13.78 -6.44 -41.13
N GLY A 587 -13.32 -5.19 -41.23
CA GLY A 587 -13.30 -4.24 -40.11
C GLY A 587 -11.93 -4.07 -39.45
N THR A 588 -11.94 -3.63 -38.18
CA THR A 588 -10.72 -3.26 -37.43
C THR A 588 -10.04 -4.50 -36.85
N PRO A 589 -8.74 -4.72 -37.11
CA PRO A 589 -8.03 -5.88 -36.60
C PRO A 589 -7.72 -5.76 -35.10
N PHE A 590 -7.76 -6.87 -34.39
CA PHE A 590 -7.27 -7.01 -33.02
C PHE A 590 -6.35 -8.23 -32.89
N CYS A 591 -5.49 -8.20 -31.88
CA CYS A 591 -4.47 -9.21 -31.64
C CYS A 591 -4.20 -9.36 -30.14
N SER A 592 -4.20 -10.60 -29.66
CA SER A 592 -3.73 -10.93 -28.31
C SER A 592 -2.21 -11.15 -28.34
N GLN A 593 -1.43 -10.20 -27.82
CA GLN A 593 0.02 -10.41 -27.65
C GLN A 593 0.31 -10.85 -26.21
N PRO A 594 0.91 -12.04 -25.99
CA PRO A 594 1.34 -12.43 -24.66
C PRO A 594 2.49 -11.53 -24.16
N PRO A 595 2.51 -11.20 -22.87
CA PRO A 595 3.60 -10.44 -22.24
C PRO A 595 4.95 -11.16 -22.21
N GLU A 596 4.95 -12.48 -22.29
CA GLU A 596 6.14 -13.32 -22.07
C GLU A 596 6.09 -14.53 -23.02
N SER A 597 7.26 -14.99 -23.47
CA SER A 597 7.44 -16.07 -24.46
C SER A 597 6.83 -17.42 -24.01
N ASN A 598 6.82 -17.65 -22.70
CA ASN A 598 6.39 -18.87 -22.01
C ASN A 598 4.90 -18.86 -21.58
N LYS A 599 4.12 -17.87 -22.01
CA LYS A 599 2.68 -17.81 -21.71
C LYS A 599 1.87 -18.40 -22.86
N SER A 600 0.74 -19.01 -22.49
CA SER A 600 -0.23 -19.59 -23.42
C SER A 600 -1.65 -19.17 -23.05
N ILE A 601 -2.54 -19.19 -24.02
CA ILE A 601 -3.96 -18.90 -23.82
C ILE A 601 -4.62 -20.16 -23.25
N ALA A 602 -5.15 -20.03 -22.04
CA ALA A 602 -5.79 -21.11 -21.29
C ALA A 602 -7.31 -21.15 -21.47
N GLY A 603 -7.92 -20.04 -21.89
CA GLY A 603 -9.37 -19.91 -22.05
C GLY A 603 -9.78 -18.55 -22.57
N PHE A 604 -11.09 -18.36 -22.69
CA PHE A 604 -11.70 -17.14 -23.22
C PHE A 604 -12.72 -16.57 -22.23
N TYR A 605 -13.06 -15.30 -22.42
CA TYR A 605 -14.27 -14.68 -21.87
C TYR A 605 -14.85 -13.78 -22.96
N ALA A 606 -16.16 -13.55 -22.96
CA ALA A 606 -16.81 -12.87 -24.07
C ALA A 606 -18.00 -12.02 -23.61
N ARG A 607 -18.39 -11.07 -24.46
CA ARG A 607 -19.75 -10.55 -24.47
C ARG A 607 -20.44 -11.04 -25.73
N ALA A 608 -21.65 -11.58 -25.60
CA ALA A 608 -22.35 -12.15 -26.74
C ALA A 608 -23.87 -11.93 -26.68
N GLY A 609 -24.46 -11.67 -27.84
CA GLY A 609 -25.89 -11.72 -28.13
C GLY A 609 -26.18 -12.79 -29.17
N GLU A 610 -26.74 -12.41 -30.31
CA GLU A 610 -26.85 -13.30 -31.48
C GLU A 610 -25.48 -13.64 -32.11
N ALA A 611 -24.48 -12.78 -31.91
CA ALA A 611 -23.09 -13.00 -32.27
C ALA A 611 -22.16 -12.57 -31.12
N ILE A 612 -20.87 -12.90 -31.23
CA ILE A 612 -19.86 -12.44 -30.27
C ILE A 612 -19.63 -10.93 -30.48
N ASN A 613 -19.97 -10.12 -29.48
CA ASN A 613 -19.78 -8.67 -29.51
C ASN A 613 -18.35 -8.27 -29.12
N ALA A 614 -17.79 -8.96 -28.12
CA ALA A 614 -16.43 -8.73 -27.66
C ALA A 614 -15.80 -10.03 -27.16
N LEU A 615 -14.50 -10.19 -27.37
CA LEU A 615 -13.76 -11.39 -26.98
C LEU A 615 -12.51 -11.02 -26.19
N GLY A 616 -12.24 -11.75 -25.12
CA GLY A 616 -11.02 -11.67 -24.33
C GLY A 616 -10.46 -13.07 -24.05
N VAL A 617 -9.22 -13.11 -23.55
CA VAL A 617 -8.47 -14.35 -23.32
C VAL A 617 -7.86 -14.39 -21.93
N TYR A 618 -7.68 -15.60 -21.40
CA TYR A 618 -6.92 -15.87 -20.18
C TYR A 618 -5.52 -16.36 -20.53
N TYR A 619 -4.50 -15.71 -19.99
CA TYR A 619 -3.10 -16.16 -20.12
C TYR A 619 -2.63 -16.89 -18.87
N THR A 620 -2.05 -18.08 -19.07
CA THR A 620 -1.34 -18.84 -18.04
C THR A 620 0.14 -18.97 -18.41
N SER A 621 0.99 -19.16 -17.41
CA SER A 621 2.35 -19.64 -17.62
C SER A 621 2.32 -21.12 -18.05
N GLU A 622 3.20 -21.51 -18.97
CA GLU A 622 3.44 -22.91 -19.30
C GLU A 622 3.95 -23.70 -18.08
N ASN A 623 3.58 -24.98 -18.03
CA ASN A 623 4.11 -25.96 -17.08
C ASN A 623 5.57 -26.30 -17.36
#